data_AF-A0A2G8KV60-F1
#
_entry.id   AF-A0A2G8KV60-F1
#
_cell.length_a   1.000
_cell.length_b   1.000
_cell.length_c   1.000
_cell.angle_alpha   90.00
_cell.angle_beta   90.00
_cell.angle_gamma   90.00
#
_symmetry.space_group_name_H-M   'P 1'
#
loop_
_entity.id
_entity.type
_entity.pdbx_description
1 polymer ?
#
loop_
_entity_poly.entity_id
_entity_poly.type
_entity_poly.pdbx_seq_one_letter_code
_entity_poly.pdbx_strand_id
1 'polypeptide(L)'
;MEDRGEVSEQPGVIYSDDETMTLSLEYYVPSRQQSAKWSNDGNRTDSGNYGDGQTGSESDKNEIIDKRYLRCPAAVCVKHIKKFIRNKFNLKPSYEIEVTHFDDEDDSLPDDYTLMDVAYIYAWHKDLKKRIPGPRM
;
A
#
# COMPACT_ATOMS: atom_id res chain seq x y z
N MET A 1 -13.41 44.54 9.05
CA MET A 1 -13.23 43.38 8.17
C MET A 1 -13.01 42.19 9.07
N GLU A 2 -14.09 41.51 9.43
CA GLU A 2 -14.03 40.24 10.14
C GLU A 2 -13.84 39.16 9.08
N ASP A 3 -12.61 38.68 8.95
CA ASP A 3 -12.28 37.56 8.09
C ASP A 3 -12.61 36.28 8.87
N ARG A 4 -13.79 35.72 8.60
CA ARG A 4 -14.27 34.48 9.22
C ARG A 4 -13.58 33.31 8.52
N GLY A 5 -12.86 32.52 9.32
CA GLY A 5 -11.96 31.48 8.86
C GLY A 5 -12.53 30.47 7.88
N GLU A 6 -11.70 30.13 6.90
CA GLU A 6 -11.87 28.99 6.02
C GLU A 6 -11.53 27.72 6.81
N VAL A 7 -12.55 27.00 7.27
CA VAL A 7 -12.40 25.60 7.69
C VAL A 7 -12.42 24.80 6.39
N SER A 8 -11.26 24.42 5.88
CA SER A 8 -11.19 23.41 4.82
C SER A 8 -11.63 22.07 5.43
N GLU A 9 -12.94 21.87 5.50
CA GLU A 9 -13.55 20.56 5.69
C GLU A 9 -13.15 19.76 4.44
N GLN A 10 -12.02 19.05 4.50
CA GLN A 10 -11.80 17.97 3.55
C GLN A 10 -13.03 17.08 3.69
N PRO A 11 -13.82 16.88 2.62
CA PRO A 11 -15.04 16.10 2.73
C PRO A 11 -14.63 14.73 3.22
N GLY A 12 -14.99 14.40 4.46
CA GLY A 12 -14.79 13.06 5.00
C GLY A 12 -15.42 12.13 3.98
N VAL A 13 -14.60 11.30 3.33
CA VAL A 13 -15.06 10.47 2.22
C VAL A 13 -16.11 9.53 2.81
N ILE A 14 -17.37 9.79 2.47
CA ILE A 14 -18.51 8.97 2.89
C ILE A 14 -18.49 7.76 1.97
N TYR A 15 -17.79 6.71 2.40
CA TYR A 15 -17.89 5.43 1.73
C TYR A 15 -19.24 4.81 2.07
N SER A 16 -19.93 4.29 1.06
CA SER A 16 -21.08 3.40 1.28
C SER A 16 -20.62 1.96 1.14
N ASP A 17 -21.28 1.01 1.80
CA ASP A 17 -20.88 -0.40 1.81
C ASP A 17 -20.99 -1.07 0.43
N ASP A 18 -21.84 -0.52 -0.45
CA ASP A 18 -22.00 -0.90 -1.85
C ASP A 18 -20.96 -0.27 -2.79
N GLU A 19 -20.13 0.65 -2.30
CA GLU A 19 -19.12 1.32 -3.12
C GLU A 19 -17.91 0.42 -3.40
N THR A 20 -17.34 0.54 -4.60
CA THR A 20 -16.08 -0.13 -4.93
C THR A 20 -14.89 0.75 -4.60
N MET A 21 -13.98 0.23 -3.78
CA MET A 21 -12.71 0.88 -3.45
C MET A 21 -11.56 0.27 -4.26
N THR A 22 -10.54 1.09 -4.55
CA THR A 22 -9.30 0.62 -5.17
C THR A 22 -8.20 0.59 -4.11
N LEU A 23 -7.55 -0.56 -3.96
CA LEU A 23 -6.39 -0.73 -3.08
C LEU A 23 -5.20 -1.28 -3.85
N SER A 24 -4.02 -1.14 -3.25
CA SER A 24 -2.80 -1.79 -3.73
C SER A 24 -2.24 -2.72 -2.66
N LEU A 25 -1.80 -3.91 -3.07
CA LEU A 25 -1.11 -4.88 -2.23
C LEU A 25 0.36 -4.97 -2.64
N GLU A 26 1.22 -5.07 -1.63
CA GLU A 26 2.66 -5.20 -1.77
C GLU A 26 3.16 -6.30 -0.83
N TYR A 27 4.20 -7.03 -1.24
CA TYR A 27 4.87 -7.97 -0.36
C TYR A 27 5.88 -7.24 0.52
N TYR A 28 5.71 -7.32 1.83
CA TYR A 28 6.61 -6.69 2.78
C TYR A 28 8.02 -7.30 2.74
N VAL A 29 9.03 -6.47 2.51
CA VAL A 29 10.45 -6.86 2.58
C VAL A 29 11.12 -6.01 3.65
N PRO A 30 11.51 -6.58 4.81
CA PRO A 30 12.15 -5.82 5.87
C PRO A 30 13.45 -5.19 5.35
N SER A 31 13.69 -3.92 5.68
CA SER A 31 14.78 -3.09 5.13
C SER A 31 16.17 -3.73 5.20
N ARG A 32 16.40 -4.61 6.20
CA ARG A 32 17.65 -5.37 6.34
C ARG A 32 17.93 -6.28 5.14
N GLN A 33 16.90 -6.80 4.49
CA GLN A 33 16.98 -7.74 3.36
C GLN A 33 16.93 -7.07 2.00
N GLN A 34 16.46 -5.81 1.93
CA GLN A 34 16.56 -5.05 0.71
C GLN A 34 18.04 -4.89 0.33
N SER A 35 18.94 -4.70 1.32
CA SER A 35 20.42 -4.60 1.15
C SER A 35 21.07 -5.72 0.34
N ALA A 36 20.58 -6.94 0.52
CA ALA A 36 21.12 -8.14 -0.12
C ALA A 36 20.64 -8.36 -1.57
N LYS A 37 19.51 -7.77 -1.98
CA LYS A 37 19.07 -7.80 -3.40
C LYS A 37 20.03 -7.02 -4.31
N TRP A 38 20.72 -6.00 -3.79
CA TRP A 38 21.61 -5.15 -4.57
C TRP A 38 23.04 -5.70 -4.74
N SER A 39 23.39 -6.83 -4.12
CA SER A 39 24.75 -7.39 -4.22
C SER A 39 24.90 -8.58 -5.18
N ASN A 40 23.82 -9.17 -5.70
CA ASN A 40 23.92 -10.47 -6.40
C ASN A 40 23.36 -10.53 -7.84
N ASP A 41 22.87 -9.43 -8.42
CA ASP A 41 22.33 -9.42 -9.79
C ASP A 41 23.42 -9.12 -10.84
N GLY A 42 24.56 -9.81 -10.73
CA GLY A 42 25.74 -9.61 -11.58
C GLY A 42 25.97 -10.68 -12.64
N ASN A 43 25.07 -11.65 -12.83
CA ASN A 43 25.29 -12.68 -13.85
C ASN A 43 24.01 -13.42 -14.28
N ARG A 44 23.21 -12.82 -15.16
CA ARG A 44 22.36 -13.57 -16.08
C ARG A 44 22.44 -12.94 -17.47
N THR A 45 23.20 -13.60 -18.33
CA THR A 45 23.12 -13.47 -19.78
C THR A 45 21.72 -13.91 -20.23
N ASP A 46 20.95 -13.03 -20.87
CA ASP A 46 19.92 -13.46 -21.80
C ASP A 46 19.94 -12.57 -23.03
N SER A 47 20.26 -13.20 -24.16
CA SER A 47 20.26 -12.60 -25.48
C SER A 47 18.82 -12.52 -25.97
N GLY A 48 18.18 -11.36 -25.80
CA GLY A 48 16.83 -11.07 -26.29
C GLY A 48 16.75 -9.73 -27.00
N ASN A 49 17.00 -9.75 -28.31
CA ASN A 49 16.90 -8.64 -29.24
C ASN A 49 15.45 -8.19 -29.46
N TYR A 50 15.08 -6.96 -29.05
CA TYR A 50 13.99 -6.18 -29.65
C TYR A 50 14.21 -4.66 -29.48
N GLY A 51 14.52 -3.99 -30.61
CA GLY A 51 13.90 -2.74 -31.07
C GLY A 51 13.96 -1.47 -30.22
N ASP A 52 14.97 -0.65 -30.52
CA ASP A 52 15.00 0.81 -30.71
C ASP A 52 13.76 1.67 -30.38
N GLY A 53 13.98 2.73 -29.59
CA GLY A 53 13.01 3.79 -29.28
C GLY A 53 13.52 4.76 -28.21
N GLN A 54 14.42 5.68 -28.60
CA GLN A 54 14.98 6.75 -27.77
C GLN A 54 13.96 7.85 -27.44
N THR A 55 13.67 8.09 -26.15
CA THR A 55 13.42 9.44 -25.59
C THR A 55 13.94 9.49 -24.15
N GLY A 56 14.70 10.54 -23.82
CA GLY A 56 15.64 10.57 -22.70
C GLY A 56 15.07 10.82 -21.29
N SER A 57 15.79 10.23 -20.34
CA SER A 57 16.29 10.78 -19.07
C SER A 57 15.34 11.63 -18.20
N GLU A 58 14.89 11.03 -17.10
CA GLU A 58 15.17 11.51 -15.74
C GLU A 58 15.07 10.33 -14.77
N SER A 59 16.19 10.00 -14.16
CA SER A 59 16.37 8.88 -13.25
C SER A 59 15.81 9.20 -11.86
N ASP A 60 14.62 8.69 -11.55
CA ASP A 60 14.23 8.35 -10.19
C ASP A 60 14.05 6.84 -10.12
N LYS A 61 14.71 6.24 -9.12
CA LYS A 61 14.89 4.80 -8.96
C LYS A 61 13.53 4.11 -8.94
N ASN A 62 13.09 3.60 -10.09
CA ASN A 62 11.97 2.68 -10.15
C ASN A 62 12.45 1.33 -9.60
N GLU A 63 12.70 1.31 -8.29
CA GLU A 63 12.68 0.09 -7.49
C GLU A 63 11.43 -0.66 -7.93
N ILE A 64 11.60 -1.83 -8.52
CA ILE A 64 10.48 -2.63 -9.01
C ILE A 64 9.75 -3.17 -7.77
N ILE A 65 8.96 -2.30 -7.17
CA ILE A 65 8.01 -2.66 -6.13
C ILE A 65 6.88 -3.38 -6.86
N ASP A 66 6.77 -4.70 -6.66
CA ASP A 66 5.69 -5.54 -7.22
C ASP A 66 4.36 -5.22 -6.51
N LYS A 67 3.88 -3.99 -6.74
CA LYS A 67 2.63 -3.45 -6.25
C LYS A 67 1.52 -3.84 -7.20
N ARG A 68 0.48 -4.48 -6.67
CA ARG A 68 -0.67 -4.97 -7.45
C ARG A 68 -1.94 -4.31 -6.99
N TYR A 69 -2.73 -3.81 -7.93
CA TYR A 69 -3.98 -3.11 -7.65
C TYR A 69 -5.18 -4.07 -7.69
N LEU A 70 -6.15 -3.83 -6.82
CA LEU A 70 -7.41 -4.56 -6.74
C LEU A 70 -8.57 -3.57 -6.62
N ARG A 71 -9.68 -3.88 -7.30
CA ARG A 71 -10.97 -3.26 -7.06
C ARG A 71 -11.83 -4.21 -6.26
N CYS A 72 -12.33 -3.76 -5.11
CA CYS A 72 -13.11 -4.57 -4.20
C CYS A 72 -14.28 -3.76 -3.62
N PRO A 73 -15.42 -4.37 -3.33
CA PRO A 73 -16.45 -3.73 -2.52
C PRO A 73 -15.89 -3.28 -1.17
N ALA A 74 -16.32 -2.13 -0.67
CA ALA A 74 -15.88 -1.57 0.61
C ALA A 74 -16.14 -2.51 1.79
N ALA A 75 -17.21 -3.32 1.72
CA ALA A 75 -17.58 -4.34 2.69
C ALA A 75 -16.63 -5.56 2.77
N VAL A 76 -15.64 -5.69 1.88
CA VAL A 76 -14.68 -6.81 1.92
C VAL A 76 -13.81 -6.71 3.17
N CYS A 77 -13.82 -7.75 4.01
CA CYS A 77 -12.92 -7.82 5.17
C CYS A 77 -11.48 -8.28 4.86
N VAL A 78 -10.55 -7.98 5.76
CA VAL A 78 -9.15 -8.45 5.74
C VAL A 78 -9.05 -9.97 5.62
N LYS A 79 -9.93 -10.73 6.29
CA LYS A 79 -10.03 -12.19 6.13
C LYS A 79 -10.18 -12.63 4.66
N HIS A 80 -10.98 -11.90 3.87
CA HIS A 80 -11.16 -12.20 2.45
C HIS A 80 -9.88 -11.92 1.66
N ILE A 81 -9.16 -10.86 1.99
CA ILE A 81 -7.86 -10.53 1.38
C ILE A 81 -6.83 -11.64 1.69
N LYS A 82 -6.71 -12.07 2.95
CA LYS A 82 -5.84 -13.19 3.35
C LYS A 82 -6.18 -14.47 2.59
N LYS A 83 -7.47 -14.79 2.46
CA LYS A 83 -7.95 -15.95 1.68
C LYS A 83 -7.62 -15.81 0.19
N PHE A 84 -7.80 -14.63 -0.38
CA PHE A 84 -7.45 -14.33 -1.77
C PHE A 84 -5.96 -14.53 -2.04
N ILE A 85 -5.07 -13.99 -1.19
CA ILE A 85 -3.62 -14.16 -1.30
C ILE A 85 -3.24 -15.64 -1.23
N ARG A 86 -3.76 -16.38 -0.23
CA ARG A 86 -3.52 -17.82 -0.09
C ARG A 86 -3.87 -18.58 -1.35
N ASN A 87 -5.05 -18.31 -1.93
CA ASN A 87 -5.50 -18.99 -3.14
C ASN A 87 -4.69 -18.58 -4.39
N LYS A 88 -4.40 -17.28 -4.55
CA LYS A 88 -3.66 -16.74 -5.69
C LYS A 88 -2.25 -17.30 -5.81
N PHE A 89 -1.58 -17.51 -4.68
CA PHE A 89 -0.22 -18.06 -4.63
C PHE A 89 -0.17 -19.54 -4.24
N ASN A 90 -1.33 -20.20 -4.13
CA ASN A 90 -1.45 -21.60 -3.73
C ASN A 90 -0.65 -21.96 -2.47
N LEU A 91 -0.76 -21.12 -1.43
CA LEU A 91 0.03 -21.26 -0.20
C LEU A 91 -0.55 -22.38 0.68
N LYS A 92 0.35 -23.19 1.25
CA LYS A 92 -0.03 -24.24 2.21
C LYS A 92 -0.59 -23.61 3.50
N PRO A 93 -1.45 -24.33 4.25
CA PRO A 93 -1.96 -23.86 5.54
C PRO A 93 -0.88 -23.57 6.59
N SER A 94 0.32 -24.14 6.43
CA SER A 94 1.48 -23.89 7.29
C SER A 94 2.07 -22.49 7.15
N TYR A 95 1.76 -21.76 6.08
CA TYR A 95 2.18 -20.38 5.90
C TYR A 95 1.15 -19.44 6.51
N GLU A 96 1.59 -18.62 7.45
CA GLU A 96 0.82 -17.52 8.00
C GLU A 96 0.82 -16.33 7.02
N ILE A 97 -0.31 -15.63 6.94
CA ILE A 97 -0.45 -14.44 6.09
C ILE A 97 -0.87 -13.30 7.02
N GLU A 98 0.06 -12.38 7.21
CA GLU A 98 -0.15 -11.13 7.90
C GLU A 98 -0.46 -10.01 6.89
N VAL A 99 -1.35 -9.10 7.26
CA VAL A 99 -1.72 -7.94 6.43
C VAL A 99 -1.65 -6.71 7.33
N THR A 100 -0.82 -5.75 6.96
CA THR A 100 -0.59 -4.51 7.70
C THR A 100 -0.93 -3.32 6.79
N HIS A 101 -1.09 -2.14 7.38
CA HIS A 101 -1.18 -0.91 6.60
C HIS A 101 0.23 -0.42 6.22
N PHE A 102 0.39 0.18 5.04
CA PHE A 102 1.71 0.61 4.55
C PHE A 102 2.41 1.62 5.48
N ASP A 103 1.65 2.50 6.15
CA ASP A 103 2.19 3.50 7.09
C ASP A 103 2.41 2.96 8.52
N ASP A 104 2.04 1.70 8.81
CA ASP A 104 2.10 1.11 10.15
C ASP A 104 2.37 -0.41 10.07
N GLU A 105 3.64 -0.76 9.85
CA GLU A 105 4.07 -2.13 9.55
C GLU A 105 4.12 -3.04 10.79
N ASP A 106 4.15 -2.45 11.98
CA ASP A 106 4.15 -3.18 13.25
C ASP A 106 2.73 -3.56 13.72
N ASP A 107 1.68 -3.04 13.07
CA ASP A 107 0.29 -3.27 13.45
C ASP A 107 -0.48 -4.14 12.44
N SER A 108 -0.75 -5.38 12.84
CA SER A 108 -1.46 -6.37 12.05
C SER A 108 -2.96 -6.07 12.00
N LEU A 109 -3.54 -5.98 10.81
CA LEU A 109 -4.96 -5.69 10.65
C LEU A 109 -5.82 -6.90 11.08
N PRO A 110 -6.83 -6.69 11.95
CA PRO A 110 -7.78 -7.72 12.34
C PRO A 110 -8.60 -8.26 11.17
N ASP A 111 -8.92 -9.55 11.23
CA ASP A 111 -9.62 -10.26 10.15
C ASP A 111 -11.02 -9.71 9.83
N ASP A 112 -11.70 -9.16 10.83
CA ASP A 112 -13.07 -8.67 10.72
C ASP A 112 -13.15 -7.22 10.23
N TYR A 113 -12.01 -6.50 10.13
CA TYR A 113 -11.99 -5.15 9.58
C TYR A 113 -12.34 -5.16 8.10
N THR A 114 -13.29 -4.33 7.70
CA THR A 114 -13.64 -4.07 6.30
C THR A 114 -12.62 -3.11 5.66
N LEU A 115 -12.55 -3.10 4.33
CA LEU A 115 -11.76 -2.09 3.61
C LEU A 115 -12.21 -0.66 3.94
N MET A 116 -13.51 -0.49 4.20
CA MET A 116 -14.06 0.76 4.71
C MET A 116 -13.51 1.12 6.09
N ASP A 117 -13.50 0.19 7.05
CA ASP A 117 -12.94 0.42 8.39
C ASP A 117 -11.46 0.81 8.30
N VAL A 118 -10.67 0.07 7.51
CA VAL A 118 -9.26 0.35 7.29
C VAL A 118 -9.08 1.75 6.69
N ALA A 119 -9.84 2.09 5.65
CA ALA A 119 -9.76 3.41 5.04
C ALA A 119 -10.12 4.53 6.04
N TYR A 120 -11.15 4.32 6.86
CA TYR A 120 -11.58 5.29 7.87
C TYR A 120 -10.52 5.52 8.96
N ILE A 121 -9.99 4.42 9.52
CA ILE A 121 -8.97 4.45 10.58
C ILE A 121 -7.71 5.19 10.10
N TYR A 122 -7.22 4.83 8.91
CA TYR A 122 -5.95 5.37 8.42
C TYR A 122 -6.08 6.72 7.70
N ALA A 123 -7.26 7.08 7.16
CA ALA A 123 -7.53 8.44 6.72
C ALA A 123 -7.48 9.42 7.90
N TRP A 124 -8.12 9.05 9.02
CA TRP A 124 -8.08 9.82 10.25
C TRP A 124 -6.66 9.94 10.82
N HIS A 125 -5.92 8.83 10.85
CA HIS A 125 -4.55 8.83 11.38
C HIS A 125 -3.62 9.73 10.56
N LYS A 126 -3.79 9.79 9.24
CA LYS A 126 -3.04 10.70 8.36
C LYS A 126 -3.34 12.16 8.65
N ASP A 127 -4.61 12.52 8.88
CA ASP A 127 -4.97 13.90 9.24
C ASP A 127 -4.48 14.27 10.65
N LEU A 128 -4.47 13.34 11.60
CA LEU A 128 -3.87 13.56 12.92
C LEU A 128 -2.35 13.81 12.82
N LYS A 129 -1.62 12.97 12.06
CA LYS A 129 -0.18 13.13 11.82
C LYS A 129 0.16 14.46 11.12
N LYS A 130 -0.69 14.94 10.21
CA LYS A 130 -0.53 16.28 9.57
C LYS A 130 -0.76 17.45 10.54
N ARG A 131 -1.60 17.26 11.56
CA ARG A 131 -2.00 18.33 12.50
C ARG A 131 -1.06 18.50 13.69
N ILE A 132 -0.16 17.55 13.94
CA ILE A 132 0.88 17.69 14.96
C ILE A 132 2.10 18.34 14.29
N PRO A 133 2.32 19.67 14.43
CA PRO A 133 3.60 20.23 14.04
C PRO A 133 4.67 19.53 14.86
N GLY A 134 5.67 18.94 14.18
CA GLY A 134 6.81 18.31 14.85
C GLY A 134 7.40 19.26 15.90
N PRO A 135 8.00 18.72 16.99
CA PRO A 135 8.64 19.56 17.97
C PRO A 135 9.62 20.49 17.26
N ARG A 136 9.39 21.80 17.38
CA ARG A 136 10.45 22.76 17.09
C ARG A 136 11.45 22.61 18.22
N MET A 137 12.70 22.35 17.83
CA MET A 137 13.94 22.29 18.61
C MET A 137 14.41 20.88 18.98
#